data_AF-A0A2A2HRX2-F1
#
_entry.id   AF-A0A2A2HRX2-F1
#
_cell.length_a   1.000
_cell.length_b   1.000
_cell.length_c   1.000
_cell.angle_alpha   90.00
_cell.angle_beta   90.00
_cell.angle_gamma   90.00
#
_symmetry.space_group_name_H-M   'P 1'
#
loop_
_entity.id
_entity.type
_entity.pdbx_description
1 polymer ?
#
loop_
_entity_poly.entity_id
_entity_poly.type
_entity_poly.pdbx_seq_one_letter_code
_entity_poly.pdbx_strand_id
1 'polypeptide(L)'
;MSPTVQDLFLYFFAIYFSLIIARSHEIYKPWDTYSAWKGKSHNIKRLLTGWIILFIVPLLHFAVLFILLGSVEISLDMTISSILDVTLISIGSFFEFGYFRIYEAFLHKYPDSFFTDEDNIRRELSVRSDFWAHFIPGILYVAISTLMVIIAIYL
;
A
#
# COMPACT_ATOMS: atom_id res chain seq x y z
N MET A 1 -18.51 18.99 -14.80
CA MET A 1 -18.15 17.66 -15.32
C MET A 1 -18.62 16.63 -14.32
N SER A 2 -19.23 15.55 -14.77
CA SER A 2 -19.48 14.36 -13.93
C SER A 2 -18.15 13.68 -13.62
N PRO A 3 -17.99 13.07 -12.42
CA PRO A 3 -16.79 12.31 -12.09
C PRO A 3 -16.63 11.12 -13.04
N THR A 4 -15.39 10.81 -13.39
CA THR A 4 -15.02 9.62 -14.18
C THR A 4 -14.61 8.46 -13.25
N VAL A 5 -14.51 7.26 -13.81
CA VAL A 5 -13.95 6.10 -13.10
C VAL A 5 -12.50 6.34 -12.64
N GLN A 6 -11.71 7.06 -13.46
CA GLN A 6 -10.35 7.45 -13.09
C GLN A 6 -10.34 8.40 -11.89
N ASP A 7 -11.28 9.35 -11.82
CA ASP A 7 -11.41 10.23 -10.66
C ASP A 7 -11.75 9.43 -9.40
N LEU A 8 -12.69 8.48 -9.49
CA LEU A 8 -13.06 7.60 -8.39
C LEU A 8 -11.85 6.81 -7.88
N PHE A 9 -11.14 6.15 -8.80
CA PHE A 9 -9.94 5.37 -8.48
C PHE A 9 -8.84 6.24 -7.86
N LEU A 10 -8.61 7.45 -8.39
CA LEU A 10 -7.66 8.42 -7.85
C LEU A 10 -8.02 8.84 -6.42
N TYR A 11 -9.30 9.14 -6.15
CA TYR A 11 -9.73 9.57 -4.82
C TYR A 11 -9.56 8.46 -3.79
N PHE A 12 -9.98 7.23 -4.10
CA PHE A 12 -9.80 6.11 -3.18
C PHE A 12 -8.33 5.78 -2.96
N PHE A 13 -7.52 5.75 -4.02
CA PHE A 13 -6.07 5.62 -3.91
C PHE A 13 -5.48 6.69 -2.99
N ALA A 14 -5.79 7.97 -3.21
CA ALA A 14 -5.25 9.06 -2.41
C ALA A 14 -5.60 8.93 -0.92
N ILE A 15 -6.84 8.50 -0.60
CA ILE A 15 -7.29 8.27 0.77
C ILE A 15 -6.51 7.11 1.40
N TYR A 16 -6.49 5.93 0.76
CA TYR A 16 -5.82 4.75 1.30
C TYR A 16 -4.31 4.95 1.41
N PHE A 17 -3.69 5.47 0.36
CA PHE A 17 -2.28 5.82 0.34
C PHE A 17 -1.90 6.74 1.51
N SER A 18 -2.67 7.82 1.73
CA SER A 18 -2.41 8.75 2.84
C SER A 18 -2.53 8.08 4.21
N LEU A 19 -3.54 7.23 4.40
CA LEU A 19 -3.72 6.46 5.64
C LEU A 19 -2.55 5.50 5.89
N ILE A 20 -2.08 4.81 4.85
CA ILE A 20 -0.95 3.87 4.95
C ILE A 20 0.36 4.61 5.23
N ILE A 21 0.61 5.73 4.57
CA ILE A 21 1.80 6.56 4.81
C ILE A 21 1.80 7.08 6.25
N ALA A 22 0.67 7.60 6.74
CA ALA A 22 0.56 8.09 8.11
C ALA A 22 0.79 6.97 9.14
N ARG A 23 0.08 5.85 8.99
CA ARG A 23 0.19 4.69 9.89
C ARG A 23 1.60 4.09 9.91
N SER A 24 2.21 3.92 8.74
CA SER A 24 3.57 3.39 8.64
C SER A 24 4.59 4.32 9.31
N HIS A 25 4.46 5.64 9.13
CA HIS A 25 5.28 6.62 9.83
C HIS A 25 5.11 6.54 11.35
N GLU A 26 3.88 6.43 11.85
CA GLU A 26 3.61 6.32 13.28
C GLU A 26 4.25 5.07 13.91
N ILE A 27 4.09 3.91 13.28
CA ILE A 27 4.50 2.62 13.85
C ILE A 27 6.00 2.34 13.63
N TYR A 28 6.50 2.64 12.43
CA TYR A 28 7.82 2.19 11.97
C TYR A 28 8.81 3.35 11.75
N LYS A 29 8.33 4.60 11.81
CA LYS A 29 9.09 5.84 11.57
C LYS A 29 10.05 5.78 10.39
N PRO A 30 9.63 5.29 9.20
CA PRO A 30 10.63 5.03 8.20
C PRO A 30 11.05 6.32 7.51
N TRP A 31 10.27 7.39 7.63
CA TRP A 31 10.62 8.73 7.14
C TRP A 31 11.30 9.57 8.23
N ASP A 32 11.98 8.95 9.20
CA ASP A 32 12.91 9.66 10.10
C ASP A 32 14.17 10.08 9.32
N THR A 33 13.99 11.08 8.46
CA THR A 33 15.00 11.64 7.58
C THR A 33 16.12 12.31 8.36
N TYR A 34 15.82 12.88 9.54
CA TYR A 34 16.82 13.49 10.40
C TYR A 34 17.85 12.45 10.87
N SER A 35 17.40 11.34 11.44
CA SER A 35 18.31 10.26 11.89
C SER A 35 19.01 9.58 10.73
N ALA A 36 18.33 9.40 9.59
CA ALA A 36 18.95 8.87 8.38
C ALA A 36 20.07 9.78 7.86
N TRP A 37 19.84 11.10 7.84
CA TRP A 37 20.84 12.10 7.44
C TRP A 37 22.03 12.16 8.39
N LYS A 38 21.81 11.88 9.68
CA LYS A 38 22.88 11.70 10.68
C LYS A 38 23.68 10.40 10.51
N GLY A 39 23.39 9.59 9.50
CA GLY A 39 24.16 8.39 9.17
C GLY A 39 23.74 7.13 9.94
N LYS A 40 22.61 7.15 10.66
CA LYS A 40 22.15 5.95 11.39
C LYS A 40 21.69 4.87 10.40
N SER A 41 22.45 3.77 10.32
CA SER A 41 22.24 2.70 9.32
C SER A 41 20.83 2.12 9.34
N HIS A 42 20.27 1.83 10.52
CA HIS A 42 18.90 1.31 10.67
C HIS A 42 17.86 2.25 10.06
N ASN A 43 17.97 3.56 10.32
CA ASN A 43 17.08 4.57 9.76
C ASN A 43 17.22 4.69 8.24
N ILE A 44 18.44 4.65 7.71
CA ILE A 44 18.68 4.69 6.25
C ILE A 44 18.01 3.49 5.59
N LYS A 45 18.20 2.27 6.14
CA LYS A 45 17.56 1.07 5.62
C LYS A 45 16.04 1.15 5.68
N ARG A 46 15.47 1.58 6.82
CA ARG A 46 14.01 1.79 6.96
C ARG A 46 13.48 2.80 5.93
N LEU A 47 14.20 3.90 5.72
CA LEU A 47 13.86 4.93 4.75
C LEU A 47 13.88 4.37 3.33
N LEU A 48 14.97 3.73 2.90
CA LEU A 48 15.10 3.18 1.55
C LEU A 48 14.06 2.09 1.29
N THR A 49 13.89 1.15 2.21
CA THR A 49 12.88 0.08 2.08
C THR A 49 11.47 0.65 2.10
N GLY A 50 11.19 1.66 2.93
CA GLY A 50 9.91 2.38 2.95
C GLY A 50 9.64 3.09 1.63
N TRP A 51 10.61 3.83 1.10
CA TRP A 51 10.52 4.47 -0.21
C TRP A 51 10.20 3.47 -1.33
N ILE A 52 10.88 2.34 -1.37
CA ILE A 52 10.67 1.34 -2.42
C ILE A 52 9.28 0.70 -2.27
N ILE A 53 9.00 0.11 -1.11
CA ILE A 53 7.83 -0.76 -0.92
C ILE A 53 6.55 0.03 -0.69
N LEU A 54 6.60 1.17 0.01
CA LEU A 54 5.41 1.95 0.41
C LEU A 54 5.13 3.15 -0.49
N PHE A 55 6.07 3.55 -1.35
CA PHE A 55 5.90 4.72 -2.21
C PHE A 55 6.06 4.36 -3.70
N ILE A 56 7.26 3.97 -4.13
CA ILE A 56 7.58 3.76 -5.54
C ILE A 56 6.75 2.63 -6.15
N VAL A 57 6.77 1.44 -5.54
CA VAL A 57 6.06 0.28 -6.10
C VAL A 57 4.53 0.50 -6.13
N PRO A 58 3.87 0.99 -5.06
CA PRO A 58 2.45 1.30 -5.09
C PRO A 58 2.08 2.37 -6.13
N LEU A 59 2.90 3.41 -6.30
CA LEU A 59 2.64 4.45 -7.30
C LEU A 59 2.78 3.94 -8.73
N LEU A 60 3.76 3.08 -9.01
CA LEU A 60 3.88 2.44 -10.31
C LEU A 60 2.70 1.51 -10.59
N HIS A 61 2.27 0.74 -9.60
CA HIS A 61 1.08 -0.11 -9.72
C HIS A 61 -0.18 0.73 -9.96
N PHE A 62 -0.38 1.80 -9.19
CA PHE A 62 -1.44 2.77 -9.40
C PHE A 62 -1.43 3.32 -10.82
N ALA A 63 -0.27 3.79 -11.31
CA ALA A 63 -0.16 4.38 -12.64
C ALA A 63 -0.55 3.39 -13.75
N VAL A 64 -0.14 2.12 -13.63
CA VAL A 64 -0.54 1.07 -14.58
C VAL A 64 -2.05 0.88 -14.57
N LEU A 65 -2.67 0.71 -13.40
CA LEU A 65 -4.13 0.52 -13.31
C LEU A 65 -4.90 1.77 -13.76
N PHE A 66 -4.41 2.96 -13.44
CA PHE A 66 -5.01 4.22 -13.84
C PHE A 66 -5.02 4.39 -15.36
N ILE A 67 -3.92 4.03 -16.04
CA ILE A 67 -3.84 4.04 -17.51
C ILE A 67 -4.82 3.00 -18.09
N LEU A 68 -4.86 1.80 -17.53
CA LEU A 68 -5.77 0.75 -17.99
C LEU A 68 -7.25 1.17 -17.85
N LEU A 69 -7.64 1.77 -16.72
CA LEU A 69 -8.99 2.30 -16.52
C LEU A 69 -9.34 3.42 -17.51
N GLY A 70 -8.37 4.26 -17.89
CA GLY A 70 -8.58 5.29 -18.91
C GLY A 70 -8.65 4.78 -20.34
N SER A 71 -8.32 3.50 -20.57
CA SER A 71 -8.35 2.90 -21.91
C SER A 71 -9.72 2.33 -22.30
N VAL A 72 -10.68 2.31 -21.36
CA VAL A 72 -12.02 1.75 -21.55
C VAL A 72 -13.07 2.77 -21.11
N GLU A 73 -14.16 2.87 -21.86
CA GLU A 73 -15.31 3.68 -21.48
C GLU A 73 -16.20 2.92 -20.49
N ILE A 74 -15.96 3.13 -19.19
CA ILE A 74 -16.82 2.59 -18.12
C ILE A 74 -17.80 3.70 -17.69
N SER A 75 -19.09 3.48 -17.93
CA SER A 75 -20.14 4.44 -17.58
C SER A 75 -20.56 4.31 -16.10
N LEU A 76 -20.64 5.45 -15.41
CA LEU A 76 -21.09 5.57 -14.03
C LEU A 76 -22.60 5.88 -13.94
N ASP A 77 -23.42 5.19 -14.72
CA ASP A 77 -24.87 5.34 -14.68
C ASP A 77 -25.46 4.73 -13.39
N MET A 78 -26.68 5.08 -13.00
CA MET A 78 -27.34 4.46 -11.82
C MET A 78 -27.94 3.09 -12.15
N THR A 79 -27.13 2.19 -12.70
CA THR A 79 -27.50 0.79 -13.01
C THR A 79 -26.84 -0.17 -12.02
N ILE A 80 -27.37 -1.39 -11.91
CA ILE A 80 -26.79 -2.44 -11.03
C ILE A 80 -25.35 -2.77 -11.47
N SER A 81 -25.07 -2.78 -12.78
CA SER A 81 -23.72 -3.01 -13.32
C SER A 81 -22.76 -1.92 -12.85
N SER A 82 -23.14 -0.65 -13.03
CA SER A 82 -22.31 0.49 -12.63
C SER A 82 -22.08 0.56 -11.11
N ILE A 83 -23.02 0.11 -10.28
CA ILE A 83 -22.82 -0.01 -8.83
C ILE A 83 -21.76 -1.08 -8.51
N LEU A 84 -21.77 -2.20 -9.24
CA LEU A 84 -20.75 -3.24 -9.11
C LEU A 84 -19.38 -2.70 -9.53
N ASP A 85 -19.29 -1.96 -10.64
CA ASP A 85 -18.04 -1.36 -11.12
C ASP A 85 -17.49 -0.36 -10.11
N VAL A 86 -18.32 0.55 -9.60
CA VAL A 86 -17.95 1.50 -8.54
C VAL A 86 -17.40 0.75 -7.32
N THR A 87 -18.06 -0.32 -6.91
CA THR A 87 -17.65 -1.12 -5.74
C THR A 87 -16.31 -1.82 -5.99
N LEU A 88 -16.15 -2.45 -7.15
CA LEU A 88 -14.93 -3.14 -7.55
C LEU A 88 -13.74 -2.18 -7.68
N ILE A 89 -13.94 -1.00 -8.26
CA ILE A 89 -12.92 0.04 -8.38
C ILE A 89 -12.54 0.56 -6.99
N SER A 90 -13.52 0.86 -6.13
CA SER A 90 -13.29 1.43 -4.80
C SER A 90 -12.57 0.47 -3.86
N ILE A 91 -12.96 -0.81 -3.86
CA ILE A 91 -12.29 -1.85 -3.07
C ILE A 91 -10.95 -2.22 -3.73
N GLY A 92 -10.92 -2.29 -5.06
CA GLY A 92 -9.74 -2.57 -5.85
C GLY A 92 -8.61 -1.55 -5.68
N SER A 93 -8.94 -0.31 -5.32
CA SER A 93 -7.95 0.70 -4.91
C SER A 93 -7.21 0.37 -3.61
N PHE A 94 -7.61 -0.62 -2.81
CA PHE A 94 -7.05 -0.91 -1.48
C PHE A 94 -5.72 -1.69 -1.48
N PHE A 95 -5.05 -1.82 -2.62
CA PHE A 95 -3.82 -2.62 -2.75
C PHE A 95 -2.64 -2.07 -1.92
N GLU A 96 -2.64 -0.79 -1.51
CA GLU A 96 -1.56 -0.22 -0.69
C GLU A 96 -1.49 -0.83 0.70
N PHE A 97 -2.62 -1.32 1.22
CA PHE A 97 -2.61 -2.10 2.44
C PHE A 97 -1.79 -3.39 2.29
N GLY A 98 -1.82 -4.00 1.11
CA GLY A 98 -0.98 -5.15 0.80
C GLY A 98 0.51 -4.82 0.83
N TYR A 99 0.89 -3.69 0.23
CA TYR A 99 2.27 -3.19 0.29
C TYR A 99 2.73 -2.83 1.70
N PHE A 100 1.84 -2.28 2.53
CA PHE A 100 2.09 -2.09 3.96
C PHE A 100 2.44 -3.40 4.67
N ARG A 101 1.64 -4.46 4.46
CA ARG A 101 1.91 -5.78 5.07
C ARG A 101 3.19 -6.42 4.55
N ILE A 102 3.52 -6.24 3.27
CA ILE A 102 4.80 -6.71 2.71
C ILE A 102 5.97 -5.98 3.37
N TYR A 103 5.87 -4.66 3.53
CA TYR A 103 6.88 -3.87 4.22
C TYR A 103 7.08 -4.34 5.67
N GLU A 104 5.98 -4.50 6.43
CA GLU A 104 6.04 -5.06 7.78
C GLU A 104 6.75 -6.42 7.80
N ALA A 105 6.43 -7.30 6.86
CA ALA A 105 7.07 -8.61 6.77
C ALA A 105 8.59 -8.47 6.69
N PHE A 106 9.12 -7.65 5.78
CA PHE A 106 10.56 -7.43 5.65
C PHE A 106 11.21 -6.89 6.91
N LEU A 107 10.53 -5.97 7.61
CA LEU A 107 11.00 -5.44 8.87
C LEU A 107 11.06 -6.52 9.96
N HIS A 108 10.06 -7.40 10.02
CA HIS A 108 9.99 -8.49 11.00
C HIS A 108 10.92 -9.67 10.66
N LYS A 109 11.31 -9.83 9.39
CA LYS A 109 12.29 -10.85 8.99
C LYS A 109 13.72 -10.50 9.38
N TYR A 110 14.04 -9.20 9.40
CA TYR A 110 15.40 -8.71 9.69
C TYR A 110 15.38 -7.59 10.74
N PRO A 111 14.84 -7.82 11.94
CA PRO A 111 14.62 -6.77 12.93
C PRO A 111 15.91 -6.00 13.27
N ASP A 112 17.03 -6.71 13.49
CA ASP A 112 18.32 -6.11 13.82
C ASP A 112 18.90 -5.23 12.69
N SER A 113 18.47 -5.43 11.45
CA SER A 113 18.86 -4.57 10.35
C SER A 113 18.10 -3.24 10.35
N PHE A 114 16.90 -3.20 10.92
CA PHE A 114 15.98 -2.07 10.80
C PHE A 114 15.70 -1.35 12.12
N PHE A 115 16.03 -1.94 13.26
CA PHE A 115 15.74 -1.41 14.59
C PHE A 115 16.99 -1.45 15.47
N THR A 116 17.04 -0.53 16.44
CA THR A 116 18.01 -0.57 17.54
C THR A 116 17.51 -1.49 18.66
N ASP A 117 18.38 -1.84 19.61
CA ASP A 117 18.00 -2.70 20.75
C ASP A 117 16.82 -2.13 21.56
N GLU A 118 16.77 -0.80 21.75
CA GLU A 118 15.64 -0.13 22.41
C GLU A 118 14.33 -0.23 21.62
N ASP A 119 14.39 -0.14 20.29
CA ASP A 119 13.25 -0.31 19.39
C ASP A 119 12.79 -1.78 19.39
N ASN A 120 13.73 -2.73 19.46
CA ASN A 120 13.48 -4.17 19.50
C ASN A 120 12.76 -4.59 20.78
N ILE A 121 13.21 -4.11 21.94
CA ILE A 121 12.56 -4.41 23.24
C ILE A 121 11.09 -3.95 23.24
N ARG A 122 10.79 -2.79 22.66
CA ARG A 122 9.39 -2.30 22.53
C ARG A 122 8.55 -3.13 21.56
N ARG A 123 9.17 -3.77 20.57
CA ARG A 123 8.50 -4.61 19.56
C ARG A 123 8.24 -6.03 20.03
N GLU A 124 9.20 -6.64 20.73
CA GLU A 124 9.03 -7.98 21.30
C GLU A 124 7.85 -8.02 22.27
N LEU A 125 7.57 -6.92 22.95
CA LEU A 125 6.41 -6.75 23.82
C LEU A 125 5.07 -6.56 23.08
N SER A 126 5.05 -6.28 21.77
CA SER A 126 3.84 -5.91 21.04
C SER A 126 3.50 -6.75 19.80
N VAL A 127 4.44 -7.44 19.15
CA VAL A 127 4.17 -8.17 17.88
C VAL A 127 5.00 -9.46 17.80
N ARG A 128 4.34 -10.62 17.60
CA ARG A 128 5.04 -11.88 17.26
C ARG A 128 5.65 -11.76 15.87
N SER A 129 6.97 -11.92 15.75
CA SER A 129 7.66 -11.86 14.46
C SER A 129 7.42 -13.13 13.64
N ASP A 130 6.50 -13.07 12.69
CA ASP A 130 6.39 -14.10 11.66
C ASP A 130 6.29 -13.43 10.29
N PHE A 131 7.38 -13.52 9.52
CA PHE A 131 7.43 -12.98 8.15
C PHE A 131 6.22 -13.43 7.32
N TRP A 132 5.86 -14.72 7.39
CA TRP A 132 4.84 -15.30 6.53
C TRP A 132 3.43 -14.80 6.90
N ALA A 133 3.18 -14.55 8.18
CA ALA A 133 1.92 -14.00 8.67
C ALA A 133 1.66 -12.56 8.20
N HIS A 134 2.69 -11.86 7.73
CA HIS A 134 2.56 -10.53 7.13
C HIS A 134 2.65 -10.61 5.59
N PHE A 135 3.60 -11.38 5.06
CA PHE A 135 3.88 -11.44 3.64
C PHE A 135 2.75 -12.07 2.83
N ILE A 136 2.22 -13.23 3.25
CA ILE A 136 1.16 -13.92 2.50
C ILE A 136 -0.11 -13.06 2.41
N PRO A 137 -0.66 -12.53 3.52
CA PRO A 137 -1.78 -11.60 3.43
C PRO A 137 -1.46 -10.39 2.58
N GLY A 138 -0.25 -9.83 2.68
CA GLY A 138 0.17 -8.68 1.87
C GLY A 138 0.07 -8.93 0.38
N ILE A 139 0.62 -10.04 -0.11
CA ILE A 139 0.53 -10.44 -1.52
C ILE A 139 -0.92 -10.69 -1.93
N LEU A 140 -1.74 -11.32 -1.07
CA LEU A 140 -3.16 -11.55 -1.36
C LEU A 140 -3.94 -10.25 -1.47
N TYR A 141 -3.70 -9.27 -0.59
CA TYR A 141 -4.34 -7.95 -0.68
C TYR A 141 -3.99 -7.25 -1.98
N VAL A 142 -2.72 -7.29 -2.41
CA VAL A 142 -2.33 -6.73 -3.71
C VAL A 142 -3.06 -7.47 -4.84
N ALA A 143 -2.91 -8.80 -4.92
CA ALA A 143 -3.42 -9.59 -6.04
C ALA A 143 -4.94 -9.55 -6.17
N ILE A 144 -5.69 -9.65 -5.07
CA ILE A 144 -7.15 -9.64 -5.09
C ILE A 144 -7.67 -8.25 -5.47
N SER A 145 -7.08 -7.18 -4.92
CA SER A 145 -7.52 -5.81 -5.22
C SER A 145 -7.22 -5.45 -6.68
N THR A 146 -6.05 -5.84 -7.19
CA THR A 146 -5.73 -5.74 -8.62
C THR A 146 -6.74 -6.50 -9.47
N LEU A 147 -7.05 -7.75 -9.10
CA LEU A 147 -8.02 -8.56 -9.84
C LEU A 147 -9.40 -7.92 -9.88
N MET A 148 -9.85 -7.27 -8.80
CA MET A 148 -11.12 -6.54 -8.79
C MET A 148 -11.14 -5.39 -9.80
N VAL A 149 -10.07 -4.59 -9.87
CA VAL A 149 -9.94 -3.52 -10.88
C VAL A 149 -9.93 -4.10 -12.29
N ILE A 150 -9.19 -5.19 -12.50
CA ILE A 150 -9.15 -5.88 -13.80
C ILE A 150 -10.53 -6.42 -14.19
N ILE A 151 -11.27 -7.03 -13.26
CA ILE A 151 -12.63 -7.51 -13.52
C ILE A 151 -13.54 -6.34 -13.93
N ALA A 152 -13.47 -5.19 -13.25
CA ALA A 152 -14.24 -4.01 -13.61
C ALA A 152 -13.88 -3.42 -15.00
N ILE A 153 -12.68 -3.69 -15.52
CA ILE A 153 -12.27 -3.27 -16.86
C ILE A 153 -12.85 -4.19 -17.96
N TYR A 154 -13.10 -5.47 -17.65
CA TYR A 154 -13.49 -6.49 -18.63
C TYR A 154 -14.96 -6.93 -18.54
N LEU A 155 -15.69 -6.50 -17.52
CA LEU A 155 -17.15 -6.66 -17.41
C LEU A 155 -17.86 -5.59 -18.25
#